data_AF-A0A316ZFV2-F1
#
_entry.id   AF-A0A316ZFV2-F1
#
_cell.length_a   1.000
_cell.length_b   1.000
_cell.length_c   1.000
_cell.angle_alpha   90.00
_cell.angle_beta   90.00
_cell.angle_gamma   90.00
#
_symmetry.space_group_name_H-M   'P 1'
#
loop_
_entity.id
_entity.type
_entity.pdbx_description
1 polymer ?
#
loop_
_entity_poly.entity_id
_entity_poly.type
_entity_poly.pdbx_seq_one_letter_code
_entity_poly.pdbx_strand_id
1 'polypeptide(L)'
;MLNFLSAYRIPLHKATGSGAYQNVLRLLMGLYISGPNALSARGLAALQPDGVASLLGVNMHFEAPSGIPGVVMGTPRSGDMFEVCTLVCKACNEAGTRLERMGLRDLGELVLRTIKENKSKPDEEKCEAIVAQLVANIPAFADAYLVDGTQPVYLYKKAFFLLEAFARRLSSAGAPSTASLPMFVDNVLPTVLVHARVLDLSNASPALRKWGADPDAKGEEKNQPGPQLRKEDAYAVRAAALDAGTQMVKRAKELATEEGREWMAKMTEADLDGYLWSVAKDDPKLRLVPRMAERDTVMY
;
A
#
# COMPACT_ATOMS: atom_id res chain seq x y z
N MET A 1 -1.94 8.40 -3.12
CA MET A 1 -0.75 8.80 -2.34
C MET A 1 -0.70 8.15 -0.96
N LEU A 2 -1.72 8.33 -0.12
CA LEU A 2 -1.69 7.93 1.30
C LEU A 2 -2.15 6.49 1.60
N ASN A 3 -2.25 5.61 0.60
CA ASN A 3 -2.67 4.21 0.82
C ASN A 3 -1.51 3.35 1.38
N PHE A 4 -1.04 3.67 2.59
CA PHE A 4 -0.01 2.95 3.33
C PHE A 4 -0.33 2.93 4.84
N LEU A 5 0.62 2.51 5.68
CA LEU A 5 0.50 2.28 7.14
C LEU A 5 -0.09 0.93 7.51
N SER A 6 -0.02 -0.05 6.59
CA SER A 6 -0.53 -1.39 6.82
C SER A 6 0.07 -2.06 8.07
N ALA A 7 1.36 -1.81 8.36
CA ALA A 7 2.04 -2.29 9.56
C ALA A 7 1.57 -1.62 10.87
N TYR A 8 0.96 -0.44 10.81
CA TYR A 8 0.44 0.27 11.98
C TYR A 8 -1.05 0.03 12.19
N ARG A 9 -1.66 -0.96 11.51
CA ARG A 9 -3.07 -1.30 11.66
C ARG A 9 -3.48 -1.53 13.12
N ILE A 10 -2.66 -2.24 13.89
CA ILE A 10 -2.96 -2.58 15.30
C ILE A 10 -2.82 -1.33 16.19
N PRO A 11 -1.71 -0.58 16.15
CA PRO A 11 -1.61 0.70 16.85
C PRO A 11 -2.73 1.68 16.50
N LEU A 12 -3.11 1.78 15.22
CA LEU A 12 -4.19 2.66 14.76
C LEU A 12 -5.55 2.20 15.30
N HIS A 13 -5.83 0.89 15.32
CA HIS A 13 -7.06 0.39 15.95
C HIS A 13 -7.10 0.72 17.45
N LYS A 14 -5.97 0.60 18.15
CA LYS A 14 -5.88 0.95 19.57
C LYS A 14 -6.09 2.46 19.80
N ALA A 15 -5.54 3.30 18.93
CA ALA A 15 -5.58 4.75 19.10
C ALA A 15 -6.90 5.39 18.63
N THR A 16 -7.52 4.88 17.55
CA THR A 16 -8.67 5.53 16.89
C THR A 16 -9.88 4.62 16.68
N GLY A 17 -9.80 3.36 17.12
CA GLY A 17 -10.84 2.35 16.86
C GLY A 17 -10.87 1.82 15.43
N SER A 18 -10.01 2.35 14.54
CA SER A 18 -10.08 2.11 13.10
C SER A 18 -8.74 1.64 12.50
N GLY A 19 -8.81 0.88 11.41
CA GLY A 19 -7.62 0.40 10.71
C GLY A 19 -6.96 1.48 9.83
N ALA A 20 -5.81 1.13 9.22
CA ALA A 20 -5.01 2.04 8.40
C ALA A 20 -5.81 2.78 7.31
N TYR A 21 -6.55 2.05 6.47
CA TYR A 21 -7.33 2.63 5.37
C TYR A 21 -8.34 3.71 5.84
N GLN A 22 -9.04 3.46 6.94
CA GLN A 22 -10.04 4.40 7.46
C GLN A 22 -9.38 5.66 8.05
N ASN A 23 -8.24 5.52 8.70
CA ASN A 23 -7.47 6.66 9.19
C ASN A 23 -6.91 7.51 8.04
N VAL A 24 -6.45 6.87 6.96
CA VAL A 24 -6.03 7.54 5.73
C VAL A 24 -7.17 8.33 5.10
N LEU A 25 -8.37 7.75 5.01
CA LEU A 25 -9.56 8.45 4.52
C LEU A 25 -9.93 9.64 5.41
N ARG A 26 -9.93 9.44 6.74
CA ARG A 26 -10.18 10.50 7.72
C ARG A 26 -9.22 11.67 7.54
N LEU A 27 -7.93 11.36 7.37
CA LEU A 27 -6.90 12.37 7.13
C LEU A 27 -7.14 13.15 5.83
N LEU A 28 -7.44 12.45 4.72
CA LEU A 28 -7.73 13.11 3.44
C LEU A 28 -8.96 14.00 3.51
N MET A 29 -10.04 13.53 4.15
CA MET A 29 -11.24 14.33 4.38
C MET A 29 -10.95 15.53 5.29
N GLY A 30 -10.17 15.33 6.34
CA GLY A 30 -9.72 16.38 7.25
C GLY A 30 -8.93 17.46 6.52
N LEU A 31 -7.98 17.09 5.68
CA LEU A 31 -7.24 18.03 4.82
C LEU A 31 -8.19 18.77 3.88
N TYR A 32 -9.07 18.07 3.17
CA TYR A 32 -10.04 18.68 2.25
C TYR A 32 -10.93 19.73 2.94
N ILE A 33 -11.41 19.44 4.15
CA ILE A 33 -12.30 20.34 4.92
C ILE A 33 -11.52 21.49 5.59
N SER A 34 -10.24 21.30 5.93
CA SER A 34 -9.41 22.32 6.59
C SER A 34 -9.16 23.56 5.73
N GLY A 35 -9.45 23.50 4.43
CA GLY A 35 -9.45 24.66 3.54
C GLY A 35 -8.97 24.32 2.13
N PRO A 36 -9.19 25.24 1.17
CA PRO A 36 -8.98 24.99 -0.26
C PRO A 36 -7.51 24.67 -0.61
N ASN A 37 -6.56 25.10 0.21
CA ASN A 37 -5.14 24.98 -0.08
C ASN A 37 -4.46 23.80 0.64
N ALA A 38 -5.15 23.08 1.53
CA ALA A 38 -4.51 22.01 2.33
C ALA A 38 -4.04 20.81 1.47
N LEU A 39 -4.72 20.54 0.35
CA LEU A 39 -4.34 19.51 -0.62
C LEU A 39 -3.52 20.05 -1.81
N SER A 40 -3.21 21.35 -1.82
CA SER A 40 -2.31 21.93 -2.82
C SER A 40 -0.86 21.48 -2.58
N ALA A 41 0.00 21.64 -3.59
CA ALA A 41 1.44 21.39 -3.49
C ALA A 41 2.05 22.09 -2.26
N ARG A 42 1.68 23.36 -2.05
CA ARG A 42 2.11 24.16 -0.89
C ARG A 42 1.55 23.65 0.44
N GLY A 43 0.28 23.27 0.45
CA GLY A 43 -0.37 22.71 1.65
C GLY A 43 0.28 21.40 2.08
N LEU A 44 0.55 20.52 1.12
CA LEU A 44 1.24 19.26 1.36
C LEU A 44 2.71 19.48 1.78
N ALA A 45 3.42 20.43 1.16
CA ALA A 45 4.79 20.78 1.52
C ALA A 45 4.93 21.34 2.95
N ALA A 46 3.91 22.06 3.43
CA ALA A 46 3.91 22.70 4.74
C ALA A 46 3.37 21.82 5.88
N LEU A 47 2.83 20.63 5.58
CA LEU A 47 2.22 19.76 6.58
C LEU A 47 3.22 19.37 7.67
N GLN A 48 2.78 19.36 8.93
CA GLN A 48 3.60 19.03 10.10
C GLN A 48 3.02 17.82 10.85
N PRO A 49 3.84 17.06 11.60
CA PRO A 49 3.36 15.92 12.39
C PRO A 49 2.23 16.30 13.36
N ASP A 50 2.30 17.45 14.02
CA ASP A 50 1.27 17.94 14.93
C ASP A 50 -0.08 18.17 14.22
N GLY A 51 -0.03 18.65 12.97
CA GLY A 51 -1.22 18.80 12.12
C GLY A 51 -1.81 17.44 11.75
N VAL A 52 -0.98 16.45 11.42
CA VAL A 52 -1.43 15.08 11.15
C VAL A 52 -2.08 14.46 12.40
N ALA A 53 -1.45 14.62 13.57
CA ALA A 53 -1.98 14.12 14.83
C ALA A 53 -3.33 14.73 15.17
N SER A 54 -3.50 16.04 14.96
CA SER A 54 -4.77 16.75 15.14
C SER A 54 -5.87 16.19 14.23
N LEU A 55 -5.57 16.01 12.93
CA LEU A 55 -6.54 15.49 11.95
C LEU A 55 -6.96 14.03 12.24
N LEU A 56 -6.02 13.21 12.73
CA LEU A 56 -6.28 11.83 13.14
C LEU A 56 -6.94 11.74 14.53
N GLY A 57 -6.80 12.76 15.37
CA GLY A 57 -7.25 12.75 16.76
C GLY A 57 -6.43 11.79 17.63
N VAL A 58 -5.10 11.76 17.44
CA VAL A 58 -4.18 10.87 18.17
C VAL A 58 -3.18 11.65 19.01
N ASN A 59 -2.68 11.01 20.08
CA ASN A 59 -1.61 11.55 20.90
C ASN A 59 -0.24 11.03 20.43
N MET A 60 0.74 11.92 20.26
CA MET A 60 2.12 11.58 19.88
C MET A 60 3.09 11.54 21.07
N HIS A 61 2.58 11.66 22.29
CA HIS A 61 3.31 11.53 23.53
C HIS A 61 3.02 10.16 24.16
N PHE A 62 4.07 9.49 24.62
CA PHE A 62 3.95 8.22 25.33
C PHE A 62 4.23 8.44 26.81
N GLU A 63 3.31 8.00 27.66
CA GLU A 63 3.50 8.01 29.11
C GLU A 63 3.92 6.62 29.59
N ALA A 64 5.05 6.54 30.28
CA ALA A 64 5.57 5.33 30.90
C ALA A 64 5.66 5.49 32.43
N PRO A 65 5.52 4.42 33.21
CA PRO A 65 5.81 4.47 34.64
C PRO A 65 7.24 4.95 34.89
N SER A 66 7.41 5.95 35.75
CA SER A 66 8.74 6.49 36.08
C SER A 66 9.53 5.61 37.07
N GLY A 67 8.90 4.57 37.62
CA GLY A 67 9.40 3.80 38.76
C GLY A 67 9.07 4.42 40.13
N ILE A 68 8.53 5.65 40.16
CA ILE A 68 8.02 6.30 41.38
C ILE A 68 6.49 6.13 41.45
N PRO A 69 5.92 5.61 42.56
CA PRO A 69 4.48 5.47 42.72
C PRO A 69 3.74 6.81 42.48
N GLY A 70 2.76 6.80 41.58
CA GLY A 70 1.96 7.98 41.24
C GLY A 70 2.60 8.96 40.25
N VAL A 71 3.80 8.68 39.73
CA VAL A 71 4.48 9.54 38.74
C VAL A 71 4.65 8.81 37.41
N VAL A 72 4.13 9.42 36.34
CA VAL A 72 4.37 9.00 34.96
C VAL A 72 5.42 9.90 34.31
N MET A 73 6.31 9.31 33.52
CA MET A 73 7.25 10.02 32.67
C MET A 73 6.68 10.05 31.26
N GLY A 74 6.29 11.23 30.80
CA GLY A 74 5.93 11.45 29.40
C GLY A 74 7.21 11.61 28.56
N THR A 75 7.38 10.77 27.54
CA THR A 75 8.41 10.95 26.52
C THR A 75 7.77 11.62 25.31
N PRO A 76 8.06 12.91 25.04
CA PRO A 76 7.51 13.61 23.90
C PRO A 76 7.94 12.96 22.59
N ARG A 77 7.05 12.98 21.59
CA ARG A 77 7.37 12.55 20.21
C ARG A 77 7.95 11.13 20.17
N SER A 78 7.21 10.18 20.74
CA SER A 78 7.62 8.78 20.81
C SER A 78 6.45 7.83 20.58
N GLY A 79 6.77 6.57 20.28
CA GLY A 79 5.80 5.52 20.04
C GLY A 79 5.18 5.53 18.63
N ASP A 80 4.27 4.57 18.41
CA ASP A 80 3.74 4.25 17.08
C ASP A 80 3.02 5.43 16.40
N MET A 81 2.30 6.26 17.17
CA MET A 81 1.55 7.39 16.59
C MET A 81 2.45 8.52 16.13
N PHE A 82 3.58 8.75 16.82
CA PHE A 82 4.58 9.70 16.35
C PHE A 82 5.23 9.23 15.05
N GLU A 83 5.56 7.93 14.95
CA GLU A 83 6.09 7.30 13.74
C GLU A 83 5.11 7.42 12.56
N VAL A 84 3.83 7.10 12.79
CA VAL A 84 2.74 7.28 11.80
C VAL A 84 2.65 8.71 11.31
N CYS A 85 2.59 9.69 12.21
CA CYS A 85 2.45 11.10 11.85
C CYS A 85 3.68 11.60 11.07
N THR A 86 4.87 11.12 11.43
CA THR A 86 6.13 11.43 10.75
C THR A 86 6.16 10.85 9.33
N LEU A 87 5.76 9.59 9.14
CA LEU A 87 5.71 8.94 7.83
C LEU A 87 4.72 9.63 6.88
N VAL A 88 3.53 9.98 7.40
CA VAL A 88 2.52 10.74 6.65
C VAL A 88 3.05 12.11 6.24
N CYS A 89 3.60 12.86 7.21
CA CYS A 89 4.17 14.18 6.96
C CYS A 89 5.29 14.10 5.92
N LYS A 90 6.23 13.16 6.06
CA LYS A 90 7.30 12.93 5.08
C LYS A 90 6.74 12.68 3.67
N ALA A 91 5.79 11.77 3.52
CA ALA A 91 5.20 11.44 2.22
C ALA A 91 4.48 12.64 1.58
N CYS A 92 3.74 13.42 2.36
CA CYS A 92 3.08 14.64 1.90
C CYS A 92 4.10 15.72 1.51
N ASN A 93 5.09 15.98 2.37
CA ASN A 93 6.04 17.06 2.17
C ASN A 93 6.93 16.81 0.95
N GLU A 94 7.39 15.57 0.76
CA GLU A 94 8.15 15.17 -0.43
C GLU A 94 7.32 15.35 -1.72
N ALA A 95 6.06 14.93 -1.70
CA ALA A 95 5.17 15.10 -2.84
C ALA A 95 4.88 16.57 -3.14
N GLY A 96 4.52 17.36 -2.11
CA GLY A 96 4.26 18.80 -2.24
C GLY A 96 5.46 19.56 -2.78
N THR A 97 6.65 19.32 -2.21
CA THR A 97 7.90 19.95 -2.66
C THR A 97 8.21 19.62 -4.12
N ARG A 98 7.96 18.37 -4.56
CA ARG A 98 8.17 17.98 -5.96
C ARG A 98 7.20 18.69 -6.88
N LEU A 99 5.92 18.74 -6.52
CA LEU A 99 4.89 19.45 -7.30
C LEU A 99 5.20 20.95 -7.41
N GLU A 100 5.63 21.60 -6.34
CA GLU A 100 6.03 23.02 -6.35
C GLU A 100 7.21 23.26 -7.30
N ARG A 101 8.24 22.41 -7.26
CA ARG A 101 9.39 22.51 -8.18
C ARG A 101 9.00 22.34 -9.65
N MET A 102 7.94 21.58 -9.92
CA MET A 102 7.39 21.39 -11.26
C MET A 102 6.43 22.52 -11.68
N GLY A 103 6.13 23.47 -10.79
CA GLY A 103 5.14 24.52 -11.02
C GLY A 103 3.69 24.01 -11.05
N LEU A 104 3.41 22.85 -10.45
CA LEU A 104 2.09 22.23 -10.43
C LEU A 104 1.32 22.59 -9.16
N ARG A 105 0.01 22.81 -9.28
CA ARG A 105 -0.83 23.21 -8.13
C ARG A 105 -1.11 22.07 -7.17
N ASP A 106 -1.26 20.85 -7.67
CA ASP A 106 -1.62 19.68 -6.90
C ASP A 106 -1.28 18.37 -7.66
N LEU A 107 -1.52 17.24 -6.99
CA LEU A 107 -1.29 15.90 -7.56
C LEU A 107 -2.24 15.60 -8.73
N GLY A 108 -3.44 16.18 -8.76
CA GLY A 108 -4.40 15.99 -9.85
C GLY A 108 -3.89 16.60 -11.15
N GLU A 109 -3.27 17.78 -11.08
CA GLU A 109 -2.64 18.44 -12.22
C GLU A 109 -1.49 17.60 -12.79
N LEU A 110 -0.67 16.98 -11.94
CA LEU A 110 0.37 16.04 -12.37
C LEU A 110 -0.24 14.87 -13.17
N VAL A 111 -1.26 14.22 -12.61
CA VAL A 111 -1.90 13.07 -13.28
C VAL A 111 -2.50 13.46 -14.63
N LEU A 112 -3.26 14.56 -14.68
CA LEU A 112 -3.88 15.04 -15.93
C LEU A 112 -2.83 15.40 -16.98
N ARG A 113 -1.74 16.05 -16.58
CA ARG A 113 -0.62 16.38 -17.46
C ARG A 113 -0.01 15.11 -18.04
N THR A 114 0.32 14.14 -17.19
CA THR A 114 0.92 12.86 -17.58
C THR A 114 0.01 12.04 -18.52
N ILE A 115 -1.31 12.02 -18.30
CA ILE A 115 -2.26 11.39 -19.24
C ILE A 115 -2.26 12.12 -20.59
N LYS A 116 -2.33 13.46 -20.58
CA LYS A 116 -2.38 14.27 -21.79
C LYS A 116 -1.12 14.10 -22.65
N GLU A 117 0.06 14.07 -22.03
CA GLU A 117 1.34 13.88 -22.71
C GLU A 117 1.47 12.52 -23.39
N ASN A 118 0.74 11.49 -22.92
CA ASN A 118 0.81 10.12 -23.43
C ASN A 118 -0.44 9.69 -24.19
N LYS A 119 -1.38 10.61 -24.49
CA LYS A 119 -2.69 10.29 -25.08
C LYS A 119 -2.61 9.52 -26.41
N SER A 120 -1.59 9.79 -27.23
CA SER A 120 -1.41 9.17 -28.56
C SER A 120 -0.81 7.77 -28.52
N LYS A 121 -0.34 7.29 -27.36
CA LYS A 121 0.27 5.96 -27.23
C LYS A 121 -0.79 4.86 -27.17
N PRO A 122 -0.46 3.63 -27.61
CA PRO A 122 -1.24 2.44 -27.28
C PRO A 122 -1.42 2.30 -25.75
N ASP A 123 -2.49 1.64 -25.31
CA ASP A 123 -2.85 1.64 -23.89
C ASP A 123 -1.80 1.04 -22.96
N GLU A 124 -1.08 0.00 -23.38
CA GLU A 124 -0.01 -0.62 -22.60
C GLU A 124 1.19 0.34 -22.44
N GLU A 125 1.73 0.87 -23.54
CA GLU A 125 2.80 1.88 -23.51
C GLU A 125 2.38 3.16 -22.77
N LYS A 126 1.09 3.52 -22.84
CA LYS A 126 0.51 4.65 -22.13
C LYS A 126 0.51 4.39 -20.62
N CYS A 127 0.08 3.21 -20.19
CA CYS A 127 0.13 2.77 -18.79
C CYS A 127 1.56 2.83 -18.25
N GLU A 128 2.52 2.22 -18.96
CA GLU A 128 3.93 2.22 -18.57
C GLU A 128 4.49 3.63 -18.44
N ALA A 129 4.26 4.48 -19.44
CA ALA A 129 4.75 5.86 -19.43
C ALA A 129 4.13 6.68 -18.29
N ILE A 130 2.83 6.51 -18.03
CA ILE A 130 2.14 7.19 -16.93
C ILE A 130 2.72 6.74 -15.58
N VAL A 131 2.86 5.43 -15.36
CA VAL A 131 3.43 4.89 -14.11
C VAL A 131 4.87 5.37 -13.93
N ALA A 132 5.70 5.31 -14.97
CA ALA A 132 7.10 5.77 -14.91
C ALA A 132 7.19 7.25 -14.52
N GLN A 133 6.35 8.12 -15.12
CA GLN A 133 6.31 9.54 -14.75
C GLN A 133 5.82 9.75 -13.31
N LEU A 134 4.81 9.01 -12.86
CA LEU A 134 4.30 9.11 -11.49
C LEU A 134 5.34 8.68 -10.46
N VAL A 135 6.02 7.56 -10.71
CA VAL A 135 7.09 7.00 -9.86
C VAL A 135 8.29 7.95 -9.80
N ALA A 136 8.70 8.51 -10.94
CA ALA A 136 9.84 9.42 -11.01
C ALA A 136 9.60 10.74 -10.25
N ASN A 137 8.35 11.23 -10.22
CA ASN A 137 8.03 12.53 -9.64
C ASN A 137 7.54 12.46 -8.19
N ILE A 138 6.95 11.33 -7.76
CA ILE A 138 6.39 11.17 -6.42
C ILE A 138 7.11 10.01 -5.71
N PRO A 139 8.07 10.29 -4.81
CA PRO A 139 8.88 9.26 -4.14
C PRO A 139 8.06 8.18 -3.43
N ALA A 140 6.92 8.56 -2.84
CA ALA A 140 6.02 7.62 -2.20
C ALA A 140 5.41 6.60 -3.18
N PHE A 141 5.51 6.77 -4.50
CA PHE A 141 5.10 5.78 -5.49
C PHE A 141 6.24 4.87 -5.97
N ALA A 142 7.49 5.20 -5.67
CA ALA A 142 8.68 4.47 -6.09
C ALA A 142 8.96 3.24 -5.22
N ASP A 143 7.98 2.33 -5.18
CA ASP A 143 8.07 1.04 -4.49
C ASP A 143 8.94 0.05 -5.29
N ALA A 144 10.26 0.16 -5.11
CA ALA A 144 11.27 -0.65 -5.77
C ALA A 144 12.44 -1.00 -4.82
N TYR A 145 13.07 -2.16 -5.06
CA TYR A 145 14.20 -2.64 -4.26
C TYR A 145 15.09 -3.60 -5.06
N LEU A 146 16.35 -3.75 -4.66
CA LEU A 146 17.28 -4.74 -5.19
C LEU A 146 17.37 -5.92 -4.19
N VAL A 147 16.71 -7.04 -4.51
CA VAL A 147 16.80 -8.28 -3.72
C VAL A 147 18.16 -8.93 -4.00
N ASP A 148 18.84 -9.40 -2.94
CA ASP A 148 20.20 -9.95 -2.99
C ASP A 148 21.21 -8.99 -3.65
N GLY A 149 20.93 -7.68 -3.62
CA GLY A 149 21.74 -6.62 -4.23
C GLY A 149 21.80 -6.65 -5.77
N THR A 150 21.09 -7.57 -6.43
CA THR A 150 21.26 -7.81 -7.88
C THR A 150 19.95 -7.80 -8.67
N GLN A 151 18.84 -8.23 -8.06
CA GLN A 151 17.57 -8.39 -8.78
C GLN A 151 16.63 -7.23 -8.48
N PRO A 152 16.32 -6.35 -9.46
CA PRO A 152 15.38 -5.27 -9.26
C PRO A 152 13.95 -5.81 -9.21
N VAL A 153 13.24 -5.43 -8.15
CA VAL A 153 11.82 -5.70 -7.95
C VAL A 153 11.07 -4.37 -8.00
N TYR A 154 10.03 -4.31 -8.83
CA TYR A 154 9.18 -3.14 -9.01
C TYR A 154 7.72 -3.50 -8.72
N LEU A 155 7.16 -2.96 -7.64
CA LEU A 155 5.81 -3.31 -7.20
C LEU A 155 4.79 -2.20 -7.41
N TYR A 156 5.23 -0.93 -7.38
CA TYR A 156 4.49 0.31 -7.70
C TYR A 156 2.98 0.34 -7.37
N LYS A 157 2.54 -0.38 -6.33
CA LYS A 157 1.13 -0.61 -5.98
C LYS A 157 0.30 0.65 -6.04
N LYS A 158 0.79 1.72 -5.40
CA LYS A 158 0.05 2.97 -5.29
C LYS A 158 -0.07 3.72 -6.60
N ALA A 159 0.89 3.58 -7.52
CA ALA A 159 0.79 4.14 -8.87
C ALA A 159 -0.21 3.34 -9.71
N PHE A 160 -0.14 2.00 -9.67
CA PHE A 160 -1.09 1.12 -10.36
C PHE A 160 -2.52 1.34 -9.86
N PHE A 161 -2.72 1.36 -8.54
CA PHE A 161 -4.02 1.62 -7.93
C PHE A 161 -4.56 3.02 -8.28
N LEU A 162 -3.69 4.03 -8.36
CA LEU A 162 -4.10 5.37 -8.77
C LEU A 162 -4.59 5.36 -10.23
N LEU A 163 -3.82 4.76 -11.13
CA LEU A 163 -4.17 4.67 -12.55
C LEU A 163 -5.47 3.90 -12.76
N GLU A 164 -5.65 2.77 -12.07
CA GLU A 164 -6.91 2.00 -12.07
C GLU A 164 -8.11 2.86 -11.62
N ALA A 165 -7.96 3.58 -10.51
CA ALA A 165 -9.01 4.45 -10.00
C ALA A 165 -9.36 5.57 -11.00
N PHE A 166 -8.37 6.11 -11.71
CA PHE A 166 -8.57 7.10 -12.76
C PHE A 166 -9.23 6.52 -14.01
N ALA A 167 -8.79 5.35 -14.48
CA ALA A 167 -9.39 4.66 -15.63
C ALA A 167 -10.88 4.38 -15.40
N ARG A 168 -11.25 3.96 -14.18
CA ARG A 168 -12.65 3.71 -13.82
C ARG A 168 -13.49 4.97 -13.65
N ARG A 169 -12.93 6.06 -13.12
CA ARG A 169 -13.70 7.27 -12.76
C ARG A 169 -13.68 8.36 -13.82
N LEU A 170 -12.61 8.45 -14.61
CA LEU A 170 -12.36 9.51 -15.59
C LEU A 170 -12.04 8.91 -16.97
N SER A 171 -12.74 7.85 -17.37
CA SER A 171 -12.60 7.24 -18.70
C SER A 171 -12.75 8.25 -19.85
N SER A 172 -13.61 9.27 -19.67
CA SER A 172 -13.80 10.38 -20.60
C SER A 172 -12.58 11.32 -20.75
N ALA A 173 -11.63 11.30 -19.79
CA ALA A 173 -10.42 12.12 -19.83
C ALA A 173 -9.27 11.48 -20.65
N GLY A 174 -9.52 10.34 -21.31
CA GLY A 174 -8.53 9.63 -22.12
C GLY A 174 -7.55 8.79 -21.30
N ALA A 175 -7.96 8.33 -20.12
CA ALA A 175 -7.22 7.35 -19.34
C ALA A 175 -7.06 6.04 -20.14
N PRO A 176 -5.90 5.35 -20.05
CA PRO A 176 -5.69 4.07 -20.72
C PRO A 176 -6.59 2.97 -20.14
N SER A 177 -6.84 1.93 -20.93
CA SER A 177 -7.21 0.61 -20.39
C SER A 177 -6.10 0.11 -19.46
N THR A 178 -6.50 -0.42 -18.31
CA THR A 178 -5.61 -0.93 -17.26
C THR A 178 -5.60 -2.45 -17.20
N ALA A 179 -6.13 -3.13 -18.22
CA ALA A 179 -6.20 -4.59 -18.28
C ALA A 179 -4.83 -5.29 -18.28
N SER A 180 -3.75 -4.58 -18.63
CA SER A 180 -2.38 -5.08 -18.58
C SER A 180 -1.65 -4.78 -17.27
N LEU A 181 -2.29 -4.07 -16.32
CA LEU A 181 -1.64 -3.79 -15.05
C LEU A 181 -1.43 -5.08 -14.24
N PRO A 182 -0.27 -5.20 -13.56
CA PRO A 182 0.00 -6.33 -12.67
C PRO A 182 -0.84 -6.25 -11.39
N MET A 183 -0.77 -7.29 -10.56
CA MET A 183 -1.38 -7.27 -9.23
C MET A 183 -0.85 -6.11 -8.35
N PHE A 184 -1.69 -5.57 -7.48
CA PHE A 184 -1.38 -4.42 -6.62
C PHE A 184 -0.84 -4.87 -5.27
N VAL A 185 0.23 -5.67 -5.32
CA VAL A 185 0.72 -6.45 -4.18
C VAL A 185 1.06 -5.58 -2.97
N ASP A 186 0.42 -5.87 -1.84
CA ASP A 186 0.66 -5.26 -0.54
C ASP A 186 1.06 -6.30 0.51
N ASN A 187 0.60 -6.16 1.75
CA ASN A 187 0.82 -7.15 2.79
C ASN A 187 -0.27 -8.23 2.88
N VAL A 188 -1.39 -8.07 2.18
CA VAL A 188 -2.51 -9.02 2.17
C VAL A 188 -2.20 -10.18 1.24
N LEU A 189 -1.92 -9.90 -0.04
CA LEU A 189 -1.68 -10.92 -1.06
C LEU A 189 -0.61 -11.94 -0.65
N PRO A 190 0.62 -11.56 -0.25
CA PRO A 190 1.62 -12.54 0.18
C PRO A 190 1.14 -13.35 1.40
N THR A 191 0.42 -12.74 2.35
CA THR A 191 -0.12 -13.47 3.51
C THR A 191 -1.15 -14.52 3.10
N VAL A 192 -2.07 -14.17 2.19
CA VAL A 192 -3.08 -15.09 1.67
C VAL A 192 -2.44 -16.25 0.94
N LEU A 193 -1.45 -15.98 0.08
CA LEU A 193 -0.79 -17.01 -0.73
C LEU A 193 0.10 -17.93 0.11
N VAL A 194 0.75 -17.44 1.17
CA VAL A 194 1.43 -18.29 2.15
C VAL A 194 0.43 -19.18 2.90
N HIS A 195 -0.68 -18.61 3.40
CA HIS A 195 -1.73 -19.37 4.08
C HIS A 195 -2.34 -20.46 3.19
N ALA A 196 -2.58 -20.13 1.92
CA ALA A 196 -3.09 -21.06 0.92
C ALA A 196 -2.06 -22.09 0.44
N ARG A 197 -0.83 -22.07 0.96
CA ARG A 197 0.31 -22.93 0.55
C ARG A 197 0.66 -22.82 -0.93
N VAL A 198 0.37 -21.67 -1.54
CA VAL A 198 0.80 -21.34 -2.90
C VAL A 198 2.27 -20.93 -2.90
N LEU A 199 2.67 -20.12 -1.91
CA LEU A 199 4.07 -19.74 -1.72
C LEU A 199 4.73 -20.70 -0.73
N ASP A 200 5.70 -21.48 -1.20
CA ASP A 200 6.55 -22.29 -0.35
C ASP A 200 7.75 -21.47 0.14
N LEU A 201 7.84 -21.28 1.46
CA LEU A 201 8.92 -20.52 2.11
C LEU A 201 10.02 -21.44 2.67
N SER A 202 9.98 -22.75 2.45
CA SER A 202 10.90 -23.75 3.04
C SER A 202 12.38 -23.48 2.72
N ASN A 203 12.67 -22.88 1.57
CA ASN A 203 14.02 -22.52 1.11
C ASN A 203 14.35 -21.02 1.26
N ALA A 204 13.49 -20.26 1.94
CA ALA A 204 13.68 -18.83 2.12
C ALA A 204 14.60 -18.49 3.31
N SER A 205 14.76 -17.20 3.60
CA SER A 205 15.50 -16.73 4.77
C SER A 205 14.93 -17.32 6.08
N PRO A 206 15.70 -17.37 7.18
CA PRO A 206 15.22 -17.89 8.46
C PRO A 206 13.92 -17.24 8.96
N ALA A 207 13.76 -15.93 8.72
CA ALA A 207 12.54 -15.20 9.11
C ALA A 207 11.32 -15.68 8.31
N LEU A 208 11.48 -15.82 6.99
CA LEU A 208 10.42 -16.31 6.10
C LEU A 208 10.09 -17.79 6.34
N ARG A 209 11.10 -18.64 6.58
CA ARG A 209 10.89 -20.05 6.96
C ARG A 209 10.10 -20.18 8.25
N LYS A 210 10.44 -19.38 9.27
CA LYS A 210 9.70 -19.36 10.55
C LYS A 210 8.25 -18.96 10.33
N TRP A 211 7.98 -17.99 9.45
CA TRP A 211 6.62 -17.60 9.11
C TRP A 211 5.87 -18.71 8.36
N GLY A 212 6.48 -19.32 7.34
CA GLY A 212 5.85 -20.36 6.53
C GLY A 212 5.73 -21.73 7.19
N ALA A 213 6.35 -21.95 8.36
CA ALA A 213 6.35 -23.24 9.05
C ALA A 213 4.96 -23.63 9.60
N ASP A 214 4.12 -22.65 9.92
CA ASP A 214 2.73 -22.86 10.32
C ASP A 214 1.80 -21.96 9.50
N PRO A 215 1.48 -22.37 8.25
CA PRO A 215 0.58 -21.58 7.42
C PRO A 215 -0.84 -21.54 7.98
N ASP A 216 -1.22 -22.50 8.84
CA ASP A 216 -2.55 -22.57 9.46
C ASP A 216 -2.67 -21.72 10.74
N ALA A 217 -1.56 -21.08 11.17
CA ALA A 217 -1.53 -20.18 12.31
C ALA A 217 -2.61 -19.09 12.17
N LYS A 218 -3.58 -19.14 13.09
CA LYS A 218 -4.65 -18.15 13.20
C LYS A 218 -4.53 -17.47 14.56
N GLY A 219 -4.78 -16.17 14.57
CA GLY A 219 -5.01 -15.48 15.83
C GLY A 219 -6.32 -15.90 16.46
N GLU A 220 -6.36 -15.90 17.79
CA GLU A 220 -7.60 -16.03 18.58
C GLU A 220 -8.57 -14.88 18.31
N GLU A 221 -8.03 -13.70 17.97
CA GLU A 221 -8.78 -12.49 17.67
C GLU A 221 -8.33 -11.82 16.37
N LYS A 222 -9.19 -10.94 15.83
CA LYS A 222 -8.81 -10.05 14.72
C LYS A 222 -7.74 -9.06 15.21
N ASN A 223 -6.86 -8.64 14.30
CA ASN A 223 -5.80 -7.65 14.57
C ASN A 223 -4.68 -8.15 15.50
N GLN A 224 -4.33 -9.43 15.45
CA GLN A 224 -3.11 -9.90 16.09
C GLN A 224 -1.85 -9.53 15.28
N PRO A 225 -0.72 -9.25 15.95
CA PRO A 225 0.56 -8.99 15.27
C PRO A 225 0.96 -10.18 14.41
N GLY A 226 1.22 -9.92 13.13
CA GLY A 226 1.84 -10.91 12.25
C GLY A 226 3.36 -10.82 12.26
N PRO A 227 4.02 -11.55 11.36
CA PRO A 227 5.47 -11.54 11.27
C PRO A 227 5.96 -10.15 10.87
N GLN A 228 6.87 -9.61 11.67
CA GLN A 228 7.58 -8.39 11.32
C GLN A 228 8.77 -8.76 10.45
N LEU A 229 8.73 -8.34 9.19
CA LEU A 229 9.75 -8.63 8.19
C LEU A 229 10.66 -7.42 8.00
N ARG A 230 11.91 -7.70 7.68
CA ARG A 230 12.84 -6.69 7.17
C ARG A 230 12.48 -6.38 5.72
N LYS A 231 12.95 -5.22 5.25
CA LYS A 231 12.70 -4.74 3.88
C LYS A 231 12.96 -5.81 2.82
N GLU A 232 14.15 -6.43 2.84
CA GLU A 232 14.51 -7.47 1.86
C GLU A 232 13.54 -8.66 1.86
N ASP A 233 13.22 -9.21 3.03
CA ASP A 233 12.28 -10.32 3.18
C ASP A 233 10.85 -9.94 2.72
N ALA A 234 10.43 -8.70 3.01
CA ALA A 234 9.16 -8.16 2.58
C ALA A 234 9.07 -7.99 1.05
N TYR A 235 10.13 -7.50 0.40
CA TYR A 235 10.19 -7.41 -1.06
C TYR A 235 10.24 -8.80 -1.71
N ALA A 236 11.01 -9.74 -1.16
CA ALA A 236 11.11 -11.09 -1.70
C ALA A 236 9.75 -11.79 -1.73
N VAL A 237 9.01 -11.77 -0.62
CA VAL A 237 7.69 -12.44 -0.57
C VAL A 237 6.63 -11.71 -1.41
N ARG A 238 6.69 -10.38 -1.51
CA ARG A 238 5.79 -9.60 -2.37
C ARG A 238 6.09 -9.83 -3.86
N ALA A 239 7.37 -9.95 -4.24
CA ALA A 239 7.77 -10.33 -5.59
C ALA A 239 7.30 -11.75 -5.93
N ALA A 240 7.46 -12.71 -5.01
CA ALA A 240 6.97 -14.07 -5.18
C ALA A 240 5.43 -14.11 -5.32
N ALA A 241 4.72 -13.28 -4.55
CA ALA A 241 3.27 -13.15 -4.69
C ALA A 241 2.87 -12.59 -6.07
N LEU A 242 3.60 -11.61 -6.59
CA LEU A 242 3.37 -11.08 -7.93
C LEU A 242 3.55 -12.15 -9.00
N ASP A 243 4.68 -12.86 -8.99
CA ASP A 243 4.97 -13.95 -9.94
C ASP A 243 3.90 -15.06 -9.86
N ALA A 244 3.50 -15.46 -8.65
CA ALA A 244 2.43 -16.43 -8.46
C ALA A 244 1.11 -15.98 -9.11
N GLY A 245 0.76 -14.70 -9.00
CA GLY A 245 -0.43 -14.15 -9.68
C GLY A 245 -0.34 -14.22 -11.20
N THR A 246 0.82 -13.88 -11.77
CA THR A 246 1.07 -14.03 -13.21
C THR A 246 0.89 -15.48 -13.66
N GLN A 247 1.43 -16.46 -12.91
CA GLN A 247 1.25 -17.88 -13.22
C GLN A 247 -0.21 -18.34 -13.07
N MET A 248 -0.93 -17.85 -12.06
CA MET A 248 -2.35 -18.16 -11.86
C MET A 248 -3.22 -17.64 -13.00
N VAL A 249 -3.02 -16.40 -13.44
CA VAL A 249 -3.75 -15.82 -14.57
C VAL A 249 -3.44 -16.56 -15.86
N LYS A 250 -2.15 -16.89 -16.10
CA LYS A 250 -1.76 -17.71 -17.24
C LYS A 250 -2.48 -19.06 -17.22
N ARG A 251 -2.47 -19.75 -16.08
CA ARG A 251 -3.16 -21.04 -15.93
C ARG A 251 -4.67 -20.93 -16.12
N ALA A 252 -5.29 -19.88 -15.62
CA ALA A 252 -6.72 -19.64 -15.81
C ALA A 252 -7.08 -19.45 -17.29
N LYS A 253 -6.24 -18.74 -18.05
CA LYS A 253 -6.41 -18.57 -19.50
C LYS A 253 -6.27 -19.89 -20.27
N GLU A 254 -5.40 -20.80 -19.83
CA GLU A 254 -5.31 -22.15 -20.39
C GLU A 254 -6.58 -22.96 -20.09
N LEU A 255 -7.08 -22.90 -18.86
CA LEU A 255 -8.31 -23.60 -18.44
C LEU A 255 -9.57 -23.05 -19.11
N ALA A 256 -9.50 -21.84 -19.70
CA ALA A 256 -10.63 -21.20 -20.36
C ALA A 256 -11.10 -21.91 -21.64
N THR A 257 -10.33 -22.89 -22.15
CA THR A 257 -10.73 -23.74 -23.28
C THR A 257 -11.66 -24.88 -22.88
N GLU A 258 -11.81 -25.14 -21.57
CA GLU A 258 -12.71 -26.16 -21.04
C GLU A 258 -14.14 -25.62 -20.92
N GLU A 259 -15.13 -26.49 -21.15
CA GLU A 259 -16.55 -26.12 -21.11
C GLU A 259 -16.95 -25.53 -19.74
N GLY A 260 -17.56 -24.34 -19.75
CA GLY A 260 -18.01 -23.64 -18.55
C GLY A 260 -16.94 -22.79 -17.85
N ARG A 261 -15.74 -22.67 -18.42
CA ARG A 261 -14.62 -21.86 -17.89
C ARG A 261 -14.22 -20.68 -18.78
N GLU A 262 -15.01 -20.36 -19.78
CA GLU A 262 -14.71 -19.36 -20.82
C GLU A 262 -14.48 -17.96 -20.23
N TRP A 263 -15.12 -17.66 -19.10
CA TRP A 263 -14.94 -16.40 -18.37
C TRP A 263 -13.49 -16.15 -17.94
N MET A 264 -12.71 -17.22 -17.71
CA MET A 264 -11.32 -17.13 -17.28
C MET A 264 -10.39 -16.55 -18.37
N ALA A 265 -10.79 -16.61 -19.65
CA ALA A 265 -10.00 -16.06 -20.75
C ALA A 265 -9.78 -14.54 -20.61
N LYS A 266 -10.72 -13.85 -19.94
CA LYS A 266 -10.70 -12.40 -19.74
C LYS A 266 -10.13 -11.98 -18.39
N MET A 267 -9.77 -12.93 -17.54
CA MET A 267 -9.25 -12.62 -16.21
C MET A 267 -7.92 -11.88 -16.32
N THR A 268 -7.84 -10.73 -15.65
CA THR A 268 -6.62 -9.93 -15.51
C THR A 268 -5.96 -10.18 -14.15
N GLU A 269 -4.70 -9.76 -14.00
CA GLU A 269 -4.04 -9.78 -12.70
C GLU A 269 -4.75 -8.83 -11.70
N ALA A 270 -5.24 -7.68 -12.16
CA ALA A 270 -6.03 -6.78 -11.32
C ALA A 270 -7.35 -7.40 -10.83
N ASP A 271 -8.00 -8.26 -11.63
CA ASP A 271 -9.19 -9.00 -11.20
C ASP A 271 -8.85 -10.02 -10.12
N LEU A 272 -7.74 -10.75 -10.28
CA LEU A 272 -7.24 -11.71 -9.30
C LEU A 272 -6.87 -11.01 -7.98
N ASP A 273 -6.16 -9.88 -8.05
CA ASP A 273 -5.86 -9.02 -6.89
C ASP A 273 -7.13 -8.62 -6.14
N GLY A 274 -8.11 -8.07 -6.86
CA GLY A 274 -9.39 -7.66 -6.31
C GLY A 274 -10.15 -8.81 -5.64
N TYR A 275 -10.14 -10.00 -6.26
CA TYR A 275 -10.74 -11.20 -5.71
C TYR A 275 -10.04 -11.65 -4.42
N LEU A 276 -8.72 -11.86 -4.45
CA LEU A 276 -7.95 -12.32 -3.29
C LEU A 276 -8.08 -11.35 -2.12
N TRP A 277 -8.03 -10.04 -2.39
CA TRP A 277 -8.18 -9.03 -1.36
C TRP A 277 -9.59 -9.02 -0.76
N SER A 278 -10.63 -9.19 -1.59
CA SER A 278 -12.02 -9.27 -1.13
C SER A 278 -12.25 -10.51 -0.28
N VAL A 279 -11.76 -11.68 -0.72
CA VAL A 279 -11.83 -12.94 0.04
C VAL A 279 -11.10 -12.83 1.36
N ALA A 280 -9.89 -12.26 1.39
CA ALA A 280 -9.12 -12.05 2.61
C ALA A 280 -9.77 -11.08 3.60
N LYS A 281 -10.65 -10.21 3.10
CA LYS A 281 -11.49 -9.37 3.94
C LYS A 281 -12.74 -10.10 4.37
N ASP A 282 -13.49 -10.73 3.48
CA ASP A 282 -14.85 -11.14 3.81
C ASP A 282 -14.91 -12.50 4.50
N ASP A 283 -13.93 -13.38 4.28
CA ASP A 283 -13.83 -14.66 4.97
C ASP A 283 -13.43 -14.46 6.46
N PRO A 284 -14.28 -14.89 7.42
CA PRO A 284 -13.98 -14.78 8.84
C PRO A 284 -12.70 -15.51 9.28
N LYS A 285 -12.36 -16.64 8.64
CA LYS A 285 -11.16 -17.43 8.95
C LYS A 285 -9.91 -16.72 8.44
N LEU A 286 -9.93 -16.16 7.23
CA LEU A 286 -8.79 -15.41 6.68
C LEU A 286 -8.56 -14.09 7.42
N ARG A 287 -9.62 -13.47 7.97
CA ARG A 287 -9.48 -12.29 8.84
C ARG A 287 -8.69 -12.55 10.13
N LEU A 288 -8.59 -13.80 10.57
CA LEU A 288 -7.81 -14.20 11.73
C LEU A 288 -6.34 -14.49 11.40
N VAL A 289 -6.00 -14.59 10.11
CA VAL A 289 -4.61 -14.82 9.69
C VAL A 289 -3.81 -13.52 9.92
N PRO A 290 -2.77 -13.54 10.77
CA PRO A 290 -1.94 -12.37 11.02
C PRO A 290 -1.19 -11.95 9.75
N ARG A 291 -1.27 -10.67 9.40
CA ARG A 291 -0.63 -10.13 8.18
C ARG A 291 0.83 -9.80 8.43
N MET A 292 1.68 -10.05 7.44
CA MET A 292 3.05 -9.56 7.50
C MET A 292 3.08 -8.03 7.65
N ALA A 293 4.10 -7.55 8.36
CA ALA A 293 4.30 -6.13 8.65
C ALA A 293 5.74 -5.72 8.35
N GLU A 294 5.90 -4.60 7.65
CA GLU A 294 7.18 -3.89 7.49
C GLU A 294 6.96 -2.48 8.07
N ARG A 295 7.77 -2.09 9.06
CA ARG A 295 7.73 -0.73 9.63
C ARG A 295 8.65 0.21 8.84
N ASP A 296 8.56 1.50 9.12
CA ASP A 296 9.38 2.56 8.50
C ASP A 296 9.23 2.67 6.96
N THR A 297 8.14 2.13 6.41
CA THR A 297 7.84 2.18 4.98
C THR A 297 6.59 3.01 4.70
N VAL A 298 6.62 3.75 3.59
CA VAL A 298 5.45 4.48 3.07
C VAL A 298 4.81 3.74 1.88
N MET A 299 5.28 2.54 1.54
CA MET A 299 4.94 1.91 0.26
C MET A 299 3.56 1.23 0.24
N TYR A 300 3.13 0.60 1.35
CA TYR A 300 1.88 -0.18 1.37
C TYR A 300 1.16 -0.28 2.72
#